data_AF-A0A224YDE0-F1
#
_entry.id   AF-A0A224YDE0-F1
#
_cell.length_a   1.000
_cell.length_b   1.000
_cell.length_c   1.000
_cell.angle_alpha   90.00
_cell.angle_beta   90.00
_cell.angle_gamma   90.00
#
_symmetry.space_group_name_H-M   'P 1'
#
loop_
_entity.id
_entity.type
_entity.pdbx_description
1 polymer ?
#
loop_
_entity_poly.entity_id
_entity_poly.type
_entity_poly.pdbx_seq_one_letter_code
_entity_poly.pdbx_strand_id
1 'polypeptide(L)'
;MLGILTCLLADVVVRAAAATAEPPMYADSYEAYRYEDASKVLQYTDDIYLYRASYGWGPGNTRCMKSTFLKKEGKMVHRTLEYYGIPVQSTQFQYNVMNLWMKVIKPEKSQPYIYASQEKNKVQKKTPEKLKDKQTDMVPTVVAPRAEDDEETTVSQKDYVEYVLYADDKCVLIGHYNQTGRVACYLWVTSAAVNNPLSHCNFIITALCVNPIYNAYKYEEKTCKDFDVIFKRQHSPRIQAPV
;
A
#
# COMPACT_ATOMS: atom_id res chain seq x y z
N MET A 1 -76.70 -12.43 -13.35
CA MET A 1 -75.40 -13.13 -13.36
C MET A 1 -74.43 -12.25 -12.58
N LEU A 2 -74.35 -12.26 -11.24
CA LEU A 2 -74.07 -13.32 -10.26
C LEU A 2 -72.81 -14.15 -10.58
N GLY A 3 -71.74 -13.87 -9.84
CA GLY A 3 -70.47 -14.60 -9.72
C GLY A 3 -69.51 -13.77 -8.86
N ILE A 4 -69.49 -13.84 -7.52
CA ILE A 4 -68.90 -14.91 -6.65
C ILE A 4 -67.40 -15.05 -7.01
N LEU A 5 -66.39 -15.01 -6.15
CA LEU A 5 -66.21 -14.94 -4.70
C LEU A 5 -64.69 -15.17 -4.50
N THR A 6 -64.11 -14.64 -3.42
CA THR A 6 -62.90 -15.15 -2.74
C THR A 6 -61.56 -15.21 -3.50
N CYS A 7 -60.60 -14.41 -3.04
CA CYS A 7 -59.49 -14.96 -2.25
C CYS A 7 -58.77 -13.83 -1.50
N LEU A 8 -59.26 -13.57 -0.28
CA LEU A 8 -58.51 -12.96 0.81
C LEU A 8 -57.40 -13.96 1.20
N LEU A 9 -56.23 -13.85 0.58
CA LEU A 9 -55.03 -14.50 1.11
C LEU A 9 -54.39 -13.53 2.09
N ALA A 10 -54.37 -13.97 3.35
CA ALA A 10 -53.89 -13.26 4.50
C ALA A 10 -52.43 -12.80 4.31
N ASP A 11 -52.21 -11.49 4.43
CA ASP A 11 -50.90 -10.93 4.75
C ASP A 11 -50.49 -11.44 6.13
N VAL A 12 -49.81 -12.59 6.16
CA VAL A 12 -49.07 -13.04 7.34
C VAL A 12 -47.86 -12.10 7.46
N VAL A 13 -48.09 -10.96 8.09
CA VAL A 13 -47.03 -10.05 8.53
C VAL A 13 -46.27 -10.77 9.65
N VAL A 14 -45.28 -11.59 9.27
CA VAL A 14 -44.27 -12.09 10.19
C VAL A 14 -43.46 -10.88 10.63
N ARG A 15 -43.91 -10.20 11.68
CA ARG A 15 -43.08 -9.27 12.44
C ARG A 15 -42.01 -10.12 13.12
N ALA A 16 -40.91 -10.38 12.42
CA ALA A 16 -39.68 -10.82 13.03
C ALA A 16 -39.37 -9.79 14.13
N ALA A 17 -39.54 -10.18 15.38
CA ALA A 17 -39.12 -9.39 16.52
C ALA A 17 -37.62 -9.18 16.31
N ALA A 18 -37.24 -7.96 15.94
CA ALA A 18 -35.85 -7.54 15.90
C ALA A 18 -35.35 -7.68 17.34
N ALA A 19 -34.68 -8.80 17.62
CA ALA A 19 -33.98 -8.99 18.87
C ALA A 19 -33.03 -7.79 19.00
N THR A 20 -33.34 -6.91 19.95
CA THR A 20 -32.53 -5.74 20.28
C THR A 20 -31.26 -6.26 20.92
N ALA A 21 -30.31 -6.74 20.12
CA ALA A 21 -28.97 -7.00 20.57
C ALA A 21 -28.44 -5.70 21.19
N GLU A 22 -28.09 -5.75 22.47
CA GLU A 22 -27.44 -4.63 23.14
C GLU A 22 -26.20 -4.24 22.32
N PRO A 23 -25.94 -2.93 22.13
CA PRO A 23 -24.78 -2.49 21.37
C PRO A 23 -23.51 -3.04 22.04
N PRO A 24 -22.53 -3.54 21.26
CA PRO A 24 -21.31 -4.06 21.84
C PRO A 24 -20.58 -2.96 22.63
N MET A 25 -20.06 -3.31 23.81
CA MET A 25 -19.29 -2.38 24.66
C MET A 25 -17.98 -1.92 24.01
N TYR A 26 -17.41 -2.74 23.13
CA TYR A 26 -16.17 -2.45 22.43
C TYR A 26 -16.37 -2.38 20.92
N ALA A 27 -15.51 -1.61 20.26
CA ALA A 27 -15.40 -1.62 18.80
C ALA A 27 -15.05 -3.02 18.28
N ASP A 28 -15.47 -3.32 17.06
CA ASP A 28 -15.06 -4.54 16.36
C ASP A 28 -13.53 -4.50 16.19
N SER A 29 -12.84 -5.57 16.60
CA SER A 29 -11.37 -5.69 16.49
C SER A 29 -10.86 -5.54 15.05
N TYR A 30 -11.74 -5.72 14.06
CA TYR A 30 -11.43 -5.59 12.63
C TYR A 30 -11.99 -4.31 12.00
N GLU A 31 -12.56 -3.40 12.79
CA GLU A 31 -13.11 -2.14 12.28
C GLU A 31 -12.04 -1.29 11.58
N ALA A 32 -10.82 -1.29 12.10
CA ALA A 32 -9.69 -0.55 11.53
C ALA A 32 -9.44 -0.91 10.05
N TYR A 33 -9.60 -2.18 9.67
CA TYR A 33 -9.35 -2.66 8.30
C TYR A 33 -10.30 -2.06 7.26
N ARG A 34 -11.42 -1.46 7.69
CA ARG A 34 -12.33 -0.72 6.81
C ARG A 34 -11.70 0.56 6.26
N TYR A 35 -10.70 1.10 6.95
CA TYR A 35 -9.97 2.31 6.58
C TYR A 35 -8.63 2.00 5.90
N GLU A 36 -8.35 0.76 5.55
CA GLU A 36 -7.05 0.31 5.01
C GLU A 36 -7.16 -0.08 3.52
N ASP A 37 -8.13 0.48 2.78
CA ASP A 37 -8.30 0.23 1.35
C ASP A 37 -7.51 1.19 0.45
N ALA A 38 -6.27 0.83 0.13
CA ALA A 38 -5.41 1.59 -0.78
C ALA A 38 -5.88 1.61 -2.27
N SER A 39 -6.99 0.96 -2.62
CA SER A 39 -7.40 0.78 -4.01
C SER A 39 -7.65 2.11 -4.73
N LYS A 40 -8.18 3.13 -4.04
CA LYS A 40 -8.45 4.44 -4.63
C LYS A 40 -7.17 5.17 -5.01
N VAL A 41 -6.20 5.24 -4.09
CA VAL A 41 -4.90 5.89 -4.32
C VAL A 41 -4.09 5.16 -5.39
N LEU A 42 -4.06 3.83 -5.39
CA LEU A 42 -3.35 3.09 -6.43
C LEU A 42 -3.95 3.33 -7.82
N GLN A 43 -5.28 3.47 -7.92
CA GLN A 43 -5.98 3.75 -9.18
C GLN A 43 -5.96 5.21 -9.60
N TYR A 44 -5.40 6.11 -8.78
CA TYR A 44 -5.28 7.52 -9.11
C TYR A 44 -4.44 7.70 -10.38
N THR A 45 -4.96 8.39 -11.39
CA THR A 45 -4.37 8.41 -12.74
C THR A 45 -3.16 9.32 -12.88
N ASP A 46 -2.98 10.28 -11.96
CA ASP A 46 -1.78 11.11 -11.98
C ASP A 46 -0.71 10.56 -11.02
N ASP A 47 0.33 11.35 -10.82
CA ASP A 47 1.44 11.05 -9.92
C ASP A 47 0.95 10.95 -8.46
N ILE A 48 1.54 10.00 -7.74
CA ILE A 48 1.50 9.93 -6.28
C ILE A 48 2.94 10.12 -5.76
N TYR A 49 3.10 10.86 -4.68
CA TYR A 49 4.41 11.25 -4.15
C TYR A 49 4.61 10.70 -2.75
N LEU A 50 5.84 10.31 -2.42
CA LEU A 50 6.23 10.06 -1.04
C LEU A 50 6.25 11.41 -0.32
N TYR A 51 5.25 11.66 0.53
CA TYR A 51 5.08 12.93 1.19
C TYR A 51 5.88 12.99 2.49
N ARG A 52 5.81 11.93 3.31
CA ARG A 52 6.53 11.80 4.58
C ARG A 52 7.00 10.37 4.80
N ALA A 53 8.10 10.23 5.52
CA ALA A 53 8.64 8.93 5.92
C ALA A 53 9.11 8.99 7.37
N SER A 54 8.85 7.93 8.14
CA SER A 54 9.33 7.84 9.52
C SER A 54 10.78 7.38 9.61
N TYR A 55 11.29 7.22 10.84
CA TYR A 55 12.54 6.51 11.11
C TYR A 55 12.59 5.15 10.40
N GLY A 56 13.77 4.79 9.89
CA GLY A 56 14.01 3.58 9.09
C GLY A 56 14.07 3.82 7.58
N TRP A 57 13.54 4.94 7.11
CA TRP A 57 13.74 5.37 5.72
C TRP A 57 15.14 5.98 5.53
N GLY A 58 15.85 5.53 4.49
CA GLY A 58 17.19 6.03 4.15
C GLY A 58 17.15 7.09 3.05
N PRO A 59 17.05 8.41 3.35
CA PRO A 59 17.05 9.47 2.33
C PRO A 59 18.32 9.50 1.47
N GLY A 60 19.41 8.89 1.94
CA GLY A 60 20.64 8.78 1.16
C GLY A 60 20.49 7.90 -0.09
N ASN A 61 19.60 6.89 -0.03
CA ASN A 61 19.49 5.86 -1.06
C ASN A 61 18.29 6.05 -1.96
N THR A 62 17.27 6.78 -1.51
CA THR A 62 16.04 7.02 -2.26
C THR A 62 15.54 8.44 -2.00
N ARG A 63 15.46 9.27 -3.03
CA ARG A 63 14.98 10.65 -2.98
C ARG A 63 13.97 10.90 -4.08
N CYS A 64 13.12 11.92 -3.90
CA CYS A 64 12.15 12.38 -4.89
C CYS A 64 11.23 11.26 -5.36
N MET A 65 10.88 10.35 -4.45
CA MET A 65 10.10 9.17 -4.81
C MET A 65 8.72 9.60 -5.29
N LYS A 66 8.37 9.17 -6.50
CA LYS A 66 7.03 9.31 -7.06
C LYS A 66 6.63 8.06 -7.81
N SER A 67 5.35 7.89 -8.03
CA SER A 67 4.82 6.79 -8.82
C SER A 67 3.80 7.30 -9.82
N THR A 68 4.02 6.97 -11.09
CA THR A 68 3.20 7.41 -12.22
C THR A 68 2.28 6.27 -12.65
N PHE A 69 1.00 6.55 -12.88
CA PHE A 69 0.07 5.54 -13.39
C PHE A 69 0.39 5.19 -14.84
N LEU A 70 0.39 3.90 -15.18
CA LEU A 70 0.55 3.44 -16.56
C LEU A 70 -0.77 2.90 -17.10
N LYS A 71 -1.35 1.90 -16.41
CA LYS A 71 -2.62 1.28 -16.83
C LYS A 71 -3.27 0.50 -15.70
N LYS A 72 -4.54 0.15 -15.87
CA LYS A 72 -5.30 -0.74 -14.98
C LYS A 72 -5.79 -1.96 -15.76
N GLU A 73 -5.67 -3.13 -15.15
CA GLU A 73 -6.20 -4.38 -15.70
C GLU A 73 -6.93 -5.17 -14.61
N GLY A 74 -8.26 -5.14 -14.66
CA GLY A 74 -9.11 -5.73 -13.62
C GLY A 74 -8.86 -5.08 -12.26
N LYS A 75 -8.37 -5.87 -11.29
CA LYS A 75 -8.02 -5.42 -9.93
C LYS A 75 -6.55 -5.03 -9.75
N MET A 76 -5.75 -5.12 -10.82
CA MET A 76 -4.33 -4.79 -10.79
C MET A 76 -4.11 -3.42 -11.42
N VAL A 77 -3.14 -2.69 -10.88
CA VAL A 77 -2.69 -1.40 -11.39
C VAL A 77 -1.22 -1.56 -11.78
N HIS A 78 -0.86 -1.09 -12.95
CA HIS A 78 0.53 -0.97 -13.39
C HIS A 78 0.97 0.47 -13.19
N ARG A 79 2.00 0.69 -12.39
CA ARG A 79 2.58 2.01 -12.13
C ARG A 79 4.10 1.97 -12.28
N THR A 80 4.71 3.11 -12.56
CA THR A 80 6.13 3.30 -12.33
C THR A 80 6.40 3.59 -10.85
N LEU A 81 7.61 3.33 -10.40
CA LEU A 81 8.18 3.87 -9.18
C LEU A 81 9.51 4.53 -9.57
N GLU A 82 9.52 5.85 -9.52
CA GLU A 82 10.59 6.73 -9.98
C GLU A 82 11.26 7.37 -8.76
N TYR A 83 12.59 7.32 -8.71
CA TYR A 83 13.36 7.93 -7.61
C TYR A 83 14.80 8.17 -8.02
N TYR A 84 15.46 9.06 -7.30
CA TYR A 84 16.91 9.25 -7.41
C TYR A 84 17.61 8.53 -6.26
N GLY A 85 18.71 7.83 -6.56
CA GLY A 85 19.36 7.00 -5.57
C GLY A 85 20.63 6.34 -6.08
N ILE A 86 21.35 5.69 -5.16
CA ILE A 86 22.50 4.86 -5.48
C ILE A 86 22.00 3.41 -5.51
N PRO A 87 21.88 2.76 -6.67
CA PRO A 87 21.47 1.37 -6.73
C PRO A 87 22.56 0.48 -6.13
N VAL A 88 22.19 -0.70 -5.62
CA VAL A 88 23.10 -1.63 -4.93
C VAL A 88 24.36 -1.97 -5.74
N GLN A 89 24.25 -1.95 -7.07
CA GLN A 89 25.31 -2.33 -8.00
C GLN A 89 26.14 -1.13 -8.52
N SER A 90 25.87 0.09 -8.05
CA SER A 90 26.57 1.30 -8.49
C SER A 90 27.02 2.14 -7.31
N THR A 91 28.07 2.92 -7.51
CA THR A 91 28.47 4.00 -6.57
C THR A 91 27.94 5.37 -7.03
N GLN A 92 27.37 5.43 -8.23
CA GLN A 92 26.88 6.67 -8.81
C GLN A 92 25.42 6.88 -8.48
N PHE A 93 25.11 8.13 -8.16
CA PHE A 93 23.75 8.59 -8.00
C PHE A 93 23.05 8.61 -9.37
N GLN A 94 21.93 7.92 -9.48
CA GLN A 94 21.25 7.68 -10.75
C GLN A 94 19.74 7.91 -10.61
N TYR A 95 19.10 8.13 -11.76
CA TYR A 95 17.65 8.10 -11.87
C TYR A 95 17.19 6.66 -12.08
N ASN A 96 16.35 6.16 -11.19
CA ASN A 96 15.86 4.79 -11.20
C ASN A 96 14.37 4.78 -11.52
N VAL A 97 13.96 3.87 -12.41
CA VAL A 97 12.56 3.65 -12.77
C VAL A 97 12.26 2.17 -12.65
N MET A 98 11.27 1.80 -11.85
CA MET A 98 10.77 0.43 -11.76
C MET A 98 9.33 0.38 -12.25
N ASN A 99 9.01 -0.57 -13.13
CA ASN A 99 7.64 -0.83 -13.54
C ASN A 99 7.05 -1.91 -12.65
N LEU A 100 6.01 -1.59 -11.90
CA LEU A 100 5.42 -2.48 -10.90
C LEU A 100 3.95 -2.71 -11.19
N TRP A 101 3.57 -3.98 -11.28
CA TRP A 101 2.20 -4.41 -11.12
C TRP A 101 1.88 -4.43 -9.63
N MET A 102 0.77 -3.83 -9.25
CA MET A 102 0.33 -3.66 -7.86
C MET A 102 -1.11 -4.16 -7.71
N LYS A 103 -1.41 -4.79 -6.57
CA LYS A 103 -2.75 -5.26 -6.23
C LYS A 103 -2.96 -5.16 -4.73
N VAL A 104 -4.09 -4.59 -4.32
CA VAL A 104 -4.52 -4.62 -2.92
C VAL A 104 -5.07 -6.00 -2.61
N ILE A 105 -4.51 -6.65 -1.60
CA ILE A 105 -4.97 -7.92 -1.06
C ILE A 105 -5.64 -7.64 0.28
N LYS A 106 -6.88 -8.12 0.42
CA LYS A 106 -7.69 -7.97 1.64
C LYS A 106 -8.05 -9.36 2.17
N PRO A 107 -7.21 -9.98 3.00
CA PRO A 107 -7.57 -11.23 3.64
C PRO A 107 -8.68 -11.00 4.67
N GLU A 108 -9.50 -12.02 4.89
CA GLU A 108 -10.55 -11.94 5.90
C GLU A 108 -9.93 -11.79 7.29
N LYS A 109 -10.45 -10.85 8.10
CA LYS A 109 -10.00 -10.61 9.48
C LYS A 109 -8.49 -10.38 9.62
N SER A 110 -7.84 -9.88 8.57
CA SER A 110 -6.40 -9.61 8.55
C SER A 110 -6.14 -8.25 7.93
N GLN A 111 -4.98 -7.67 8.29
CA GLN A 111 -4.55 -6.40 7.75
C GLN A 111 -4.40 -6.48 6.22
N PRO A 112 -5.05 -5.59 5.45
CA PRO A 112 -4.79 -5.42 4.04
C PRO A 112 -3.35 -5.03 3.73
N TYR A 113 -2.88 -5.45 2.58
CA TYR A 113 -1.55 -5.09 2.08
C TYR A 113 -1.55 -4.90 0.57
N ILE A 114 -0.57 -4.16 0.10
CA ILE A 114 -0.25 -3.98 -1.30
C ILE A 114 0.80 -5.02 -1.66
N TYR A 115 0.48 -5.90 -2.60
CA TYR A 115 1.47 -6.76 -3.23
C TYR A 115 1.91 -6.13 -4.54
N ALA A 116 3.22 -5.98 -4.73
CA ALA A 116 3.79 -5.43 -5.94
C ALA A 116 4.93 -6.29 -6.50
N SER A 117 5.02 -6.40 -7.83
CA SER A 117 6.08 -7.13 -8.53
C SER A 117 6.25 -6.59 -9.94
N GLN A 118 7.45 -6.73 -10.52
CA GLN A 118 7.67 -6.43 -11.93
C GLN A 118 6.95 -7.44 -12.85
N GLU A 119 6.71 -8.65 -12.35
CA GLU A 119 6.05 -9.72 -13.08
C GLU A 119 4.53 -9.72 -12.83
N LYS A 120 3.77 -9.38 -13.87
CA LYS A 120 2.30 -9.39 -13.85
C LYS A 120 1.72 -10.72 -13.35
N ASN A 121 2.28 -11.85 -13.81
CA ASN A 121 1.77 -13.18 -13.51
C ASN A 121 1.83 -13.50 -12.01
N LYS A 122 2.86 -13.02 -11.30
CA LYS A 122 2.98 -13.18 -9.85
C LYS A 122 1.88 -12.43 -9.12
N VAL A 123 1.64 -11.18 -9.49
CA VAL A 123 0.58 -10.33 -8.91
C VAL A 123 -0.82 -10.88 -9.17
N GLN A 124 -1.04 -11.44 -10.37
CA GLN A 124 -2.32 -12.05 -10.71
C GLN A 124 -2.59 -13.30 -9.87
N LYS A 125 -1.60 -14.18 -9.73
CA LYS A 125 -1.68 -15.42 -8.95
C LYS A 125 -1.79 -15.18 -7.44
N LYS A 126 -1.32 -14.03 -6.93
CA LYS A 126 -1.45 -13.69 -5.51
C LYS A 126 -2.93 -13.61 -5.12
N THR A 127 -3.34 -14.55 -4.29
CA THR A 127 -4.65 -14.63 -3.65
C THR A 127 -4.51 -14.26 -2.17
N PRO A 128 -5.59 -13.81 -1.51
CA PRO A 128 -5.59 -13.65 -0.07
C PRO A 128 -5.22 -14.99 0.55
N GLU A 129 -4.06 -15.05 1.20
CA GLU A 129 -3.67 -16.22 1.95
C GLU A 129 -4.67 -16.33 3.10
N LYS A 130 -5.42 -17.45 3.13
CA LYS A 130 -6.21 -17.75 4.32
C LYS A 130 -5.19 -17.89 5.44
N LEU A 131 -5.31 -17.05 6.48
CA LEU A 131 -4.58 -17.27 7.72
C LEU A 131 -4.86 -18.72 8.11
N LYS A 132 -3.87 -19.59 7.92
CA LYS A 132 -3.86 -20.84 8.63
C LYS A 132 -3.71 -20.38 10.06
N ASP A 133 -4.69 -20.64 10.91
CA ASP A 133 -4.59 -20.51 12.36
C ASP A 133 -3.45 -21.42 12.82
N LYS A 134 -2.21 -21.01 12.57
CA LYS A 134 -1.06 -21.49 13.31
C LYS A 134 -1.15 -20.72 14.61
N GLN A 135 -2.03 -21.22 15.47
CA GLN A 135 -1.88 -21.08 16.90
C GLN A 135 -0.57 -21.78 17.26
N THR A 136 0.56 -21.13 16.99
CA THR A 136 1.84 -21.55 17.52
C THR A 136 1.77 -21.26 19.00
N ASP A 137 1.48 -22.30 19.78
CA ASP A 137 1.87 -22.34 21.18
C ASP A 137 3.29 -21.81 21.26
N MET A 138 3.50 -20.77 22.08
CA MET A 138 4.80 -20.16 22.30
C MET A 138 5.69 -21.16 23.05
N VAL A 139 6.15 -22.20 22.35
CA VAL A 139 7.19 -23.10 22.84
C VAL A 139 8.51 -22.36 22.67
N PRO A 140 9.28 -22.12 23.76
CA PRO A 140 10.59 -21.50 23.67
C PRO A 140 11.46 -22.33 22.71
N THR A 141 11.82 -21.73 21.57
CA THR A 141 12.67 -22.40 20.60
C THR A 141 14.09 -22.44 21.16
N VAL A 142 14.56 -23.63 21.52
CA VAL A 142 15.97 -23.89 21.83
C VAL A 142 16.77 -23.63 20.55
N VAL A 143 17.61 -22.60 20.58
CA VAL A 143 18.42 -22.17 19.44
C VAL A 143 19.55 -23.17 19.22
N ALA A 144 19.45 -24.01 18.19
CA ALA A 144 20.57 -24.81 17.73
C ALA A 144 21.61 -23.93 16.99
N PRO A 145 22.91 -24.27 17.03
CA PRO A 145 23.95 -23.52 16.32
C PRO A 145 23.70 -23.51 14.81
N ARG A 146 23.73 -22.30 14.24
CA ARG A 146 23.47 -22.04 12.83
C ARG A 146 24.68 -22.48 12.01
N ALA A 147 24.56 -23.57 11.25
CA ALA A 147 25.51 -23.87 10.18
C ALA A 147 25.27 -22.84 9.04
N GLU A 148 26.36 -22.25 8.56
CA GLU A 148 26.37 -21.34 7.42
C GLU A 148 26.33 -22.17 6.15
N ASP A 149 25.14 -22.34 5.58
CA ASP A 149 24.97 -22.92 4.25
C ASP A 149 25.07 -21.79 3.21
N ASP A 150 26.15 -21.81 2.43
CA ASP A 150 26.41 -20.93 1.29
C ASP A 150 25.46 -21.26 0.13
N GLU A 151 24.19 -20.89 0.25
CA GLU A 151 23.23 -21.01 -0.86
C GLU A 151 23.33 -19.78 -1.77
N GLU A 152 23.87 -20.00 -2.97
CA GLU A 152 24.01 -19.03 -4.05
C GLU A 152 22.63 -18.44 -4.42
N THR A 153 22.33 -17.28 -3.84
CA THR A 153 21.06 -16.59 -4.00
C THR A 153 21.03 -15.94 -5.38
N THR A 154 20.46 -16.65 -6.35
CA THR A 154 19.98 -16.05 -7.61
C THR A 154 19.28 -14.73 -7.28
N VAL A 155 19.64 -13.65 -7.98
CA VAL A 155 19.07 -12.30 -7.80
C VAL A 155 17.58 -12.36 -8.11
N SER A 156 16.81 -12.80 -7.12
CA SER A 156 15.38 -13.03 -7.21
C SER A 156 14.71 -11.69 -7.46
N GLN A 157 13.91 -11.62 -8.54
CA GLN A 157 13.06 -10.47 -8.80
C GLN A 157 12.23 -10.20 -7.54
N LYS A 158 12.56 -9.09 -6.87
CA LYS A 158 12.07 -8.81 -5.54
C LYS A 158 10.59 -8.48 -5.62
N ASP A 159 9.78 -9.34 -5.02
CA ASP A 159 8.39 -9.04 -4.74
C ASP A 159 8.33 -8.13 -3.51
N TYR A 160 7.38 -7.20 -3.50
CA TYR A 160 7.18 -6.23 -2.42
C TYR A 160 5.82 -6.47 -1.76
N VAL A 161 5.82 -6.49 -0.43
CA VAL A 161 4.61 -6.61 0.40
C VAL A 161 4.62 -5.45 1.37
N GLU A 162 3.70 -4.51 1.18
CA GLU A 162 3.59 -3.30 2.01
C GLU A 162 2.22 -3.29 2.67
N TYR A 163 2.16 -3.39 4.01
CA TYR A 163 0.89 -3.39 4.72
C TYR A 163 0.31 -1.97 4.78
N VAL A 164 -1.02 -1.88 4.68
CA VAL A 164 -1.73 -0.60 4.69
C VAL A 164 -2.15 -0.32 6.14
N LEU A 165 -1.66 0.79 6.71
CA LEU A 165 -2.06 1.25 8.05
C LEU A 165 -3.28 2.17 7.99
N TYR A 166 -3.43 2.89 6.88
CA TYR A 166 -4.55 3.78 6.62
C TYR A 166 -4.60 4.15 5.14
N ALA A 167 -5.78 4.34 4.58
CA ALA A 167 -5.97 4.83 3.22
C ALA A 167 -7.28 5.63 3.09
N ASP A 168 -7.19 6.72 2.33
CA ASP A 168 -8.35 7.45 1.82
C ASP A 168 -8.23 7.57 0.28
N ASP A 169 -8.96 8.48 -0.35
CA ASP A 169 -8.91 8.76 -1.78
C ASP A 169 -7.63 9.51 -2.21
N LYS A 170 -7.03 10.29 -1.31
CA LYS A 170 -5.89 11.17 -1.60
C LYS A 170 -4.60 10.82 -0.88
N CYS A 171 -4.62 9.88 0.06
CA CYS A 171 -3.41 9.45 0.76
C CYS A 171 -3.45 7.97 1.14
N VAL A 172 -2.28 7.37 1.24
CA VAL A 172 -2.10 6.02 1.78
C VAL A 172 -0.90 6.01 2.71
N LEU A 173 -1.10 5.47 3.90
CA LEU A 173 -0.06 5.20 4.89
C LEU A 173 0.25 3.71 4.85
N ILE A 174 1.48 3.38 4.47
CA ILE A 174 1.98 2.00 4.46
C ILE A 174 3.05 1.82 5.54
N GLY A 175 3.18 0.62 6.07
CA GLY A 175 4.15 0.27 7.11
C GLY A 175 3.78 -1.05 7.77
N HIS A 176 4.61 -1.56 8.68
CA HIS A 176 4.39 -2.87 9.31
C HIS A 176 3.97 -2.73 10.77
N TYR A 177 2.83 -3.28 11.17
CA TYR A 177 2.51 -3.40 12.60
C TYR A 177 3.61 -4.19 13.33
N ASN A 178 4.17 -3.57 14.37
CA ASN A 178 4.99 -4.26 15.36
C ASN A 178 4.21 -4.35 16.67
N GLN A 179 4.60 -5.31 17.50
CA GLN A 179 3.96 -5.51 18.81
C GLN A 179 4.23 -4.33 19.78
N THR A 180 5.12 -3.40 19.44
CA THR A 180 5.55 -2.29 20.29
C THR A 180 4.76 -0.99 20.04
N GLY A 181 3.78 -1.00 19.15
CA GLY A 181 2.77 0.05 19.00
C GLY A 181 3.15 1.26 18.14
N ARG A 182 4.43 1.44 17.78
CA ARG A 182 4.86 2.46 16.80
C ARG A 182 5.72 1.85 15.73
N VAL A 183 5.43 2.19 14.48
CA VAL A 183 5.96 1.47 13.32
C VAL A 183 6.76 2.37 12.38
N ALA A 184 7.66 1.76 11.61
CA ALA A 184 8.23 2.42 10.45
C ALA A 184 7.15 2.49 9.36
N CYS A 185 6.93 3.68 8.79
CA CYS A 185 5.85 3.92 7.85
C CYS A 185 6.20 5.02 6.83
N TYR A 186 5.41 5.04 5.76
CA TYR A 186 5.54 5.95 4.63
C TYR A 186 4.16 6.49 4.26
N LEU A 187 4.01 7.81 4.24
CA LEU A 187 2.81 8.48 3.78
C LEU A 187 2.98 8.90 2.32
N TRP A 188 2.16 8.33 1.46
CA TRP A 188 2.04 8.68 0.06
C TRP A 188 0.79 9.52 -0.16
N VAL A 189 0.91 10.53 -1.02
CA VAL A 189 -0.17 11.50 -1.28
C VAL A 189 -0.31 11.70 -2.77
N THR A 190 -1.53 11.84 -3.27
CA THR A 190 -1.81 12.14 -4.68
C THR A 190 -1.32 13.54 -5.04
N SER A 191 -0.98 13.76 -6.31
CA SER A 191 -0.59 15.09 -6.82
C SER A 191 -1.60 16.19 -6.44
N ALA A 192 -2.90 15.87 -6.46
CA ALA A 192 -3.98 16.78 -6.07
C ALA A 192 -3.93 17.23 -4.60
N ALA A 193 -3.31 16.46 -3.71
CA ALA A 193 -3.25 16.74 -2.27
C ALA A 193 -1.84 17.13 -1.78
N VAL A 194 -0.84 17.21 -2.65
CA VAL A 194 0.55 17.42 -2.22
C VAL A 194 0.79 18.82 -1.62
N ASN A 195 0.11 19.83 -2.17
CA ASN A 195 0.20 21.22 -1.69
C ASN A 195 -0.75 21.50 -0.52
N ASN A 196 -1.81 20.70 -0.38
CA ASN A 196 -2.81 20.80 0.68
C ASN A 196 -3.18 19.41 1.21
N PRO A 197 -2.28 18.75 1.95
CA PRO A 197 -2.49 17.39 2.41
C PRO A 197 -3.63 17.33 3.44
N LEU A 198 -4.44 16.28 3.39
CA LEU A 198 -5.55 16.10 4.32
C LEU A 198 -5.03 16.07 5.77
N SER A 199 -5.69 16.83 6.65
CA SER A 199 -5.29 16.97 8.05
C SER A 199 -5.26 15.63 8.78
N HIS A 200 -6.23 14.74 8.51
CA HIS A 200 -6.28 13.40 9.08
C HIS A 200 -5.09 12.54 8.64
N CYS A 201 -4.65 12.60 7.38
CA CYS A 201 -3.47 11.83 6.93
C CYS A 201 -2.22 12.25 7.68
N ASN A 202 -2.04 13.56 7.90
CA ASN A 202 -0.94 14.10 8.69
C ASN A 202 -1.03 13.70 10.17
N PHE A 203 -2.23 13.73 10.75
CA PHE A 203 -2.45 13.31 12.13
C PHE A 203 -2.11 11.83 12.31
N ILE A 204 -2.60 10.95 11.42
CA ILE A 204 -2.43 9.50 11.53
C ILE A 204 -0.95 9.12 11.42
N ILE A 205 -0.18 9.68 10.47
CA ILE A 205 1.28 9.40 10.42
C ILE A 205 1.99 9.84 11.71
N THR A 206 1.61 10.97 12.31
CA THR A 206 2.21 11.43 13.58
C THR A 206 1.78 10.61 14.79
N ALA A 207 0.62 9.97 14.73
CA ALA A 207 0.09 9.15 15.81
C ALA A 207 0.65 7.72 15.78
N LEU A 208 0.72 7.10 14.60
CA LEU A 208 1.05 5.68 14.45
C LEU A 208 2.55 5.40 14.26
N CYS A 209 3.32 6.37 13.74
CA CYS A 209 4.67 6.09 13.28
C CYS A 209 5.77 6.52 14.26
N VAL A 210 6.94 5.90 14.13
CA VAL A 210 8.12 6.22 14.93
C VAL A 210 8.69 7.59 14.56
N ASN A 211 9.03 8.40 15.57
CA ASN A 211 9.71 9.67 15.36
C ASN A 211 11.23 9.46 15.16
N PRO A 212 11.91 10.36 14.43
CA PRO A 212 11.38 11.55 13.74
C PRO A 212 10.64 11.21 12.43
N ILE A 213 9.77 12.11 12.00
CA ILE A 213 9.08 12.04 10.69
C ILE A 213 9.71 13.04 9.74
N TYR A 214 10.33 12.53 8.68
CA TYR A 214 10.95 13.30 7.62
C TYR A 214 9.90 13.80 6.61
N ASN A 215 9.93 15.10 6.29
CA ASN A 215 9.07 15.69 5.26
C ASN A 215 9.70 15.48 3.87
N ALA A 216 9.63 14.25 3.35
CA ALA A 216 10.25 13.83 2.10
C ALA A 216 9.96 14.80 0.94
N TYR A 217 8.70 15.00 0.59
CA TYR A 217 8.34 15.84 -0.55
C TYR A 217 8.80 17.29 -0.40
N LYS A 218 8.49 17.93 0.73
CA LYS A 218 8.77 19.36 0.94
C LYS A 218 10.26 19.65 1.09
N TYR A 219 11.00 18.79 1.79
CA TYR A 219 12.43 19.00 2.00
C TYR A 219 13.21 18.78 0.71
N GLU A 220 12.79 17.81 -0.11
CA GLU A 220 13.52 17.43 -1.32
C GLU A 220 13.11 18.24 -2.55
N GLU A 221 12.00 18.98 -2.52
CA GLU A 221 11.41 19.66 -3.69
C GLU A 221 12.44 20.40 -4.56
N LYS A 222 13.27 21.25 -3.95
CA LYS A 222 14.30 22.01 -4.68
C LYS A 222 15.33 21.07 -5.31
N THR A 223 15.86 20.14 -4.52
CA THR A 223 16.85 19.16 -4.97
C THR A 223 16.30 18.28 -6.10
N CYS A 224 15.02 17.92 -6.06
CA CYS A 224 14.37 17.16 -7.12
C CYS A 224 14.30 17.92 -8.44
N LYS A 225 14.04 19.23 -8.40
CA LYS A 225 14.06 20.09 -9.59
C LYS A 225 15.46 20.16 -10.19
N ASP A 226 16.49 20.27 -9.36
CA ASP A 226 17.88 20.29 -9.81
C ASP A 226 18.28 18.95 -10.44
N PHE A 227 17.90 17.83 -9.83
CA PHE A 227 18.14 16.49 -10.36
C PHE A 227 17.40 16.23 -11.68
N ASP A 228 16.17 16.71 -11.82
CA ASP A 228 15.42 16.61 -13.07
C ASP A 228 16.17 17.28 -14.23
N VAL A 229 16.80 18.44 -14.01
CA VAL A 229 17.59 19.13 -15.03
C VAL A 229 18.84 18.34 -15.42
N ILE A 230 19.51 17.72 -14.44
CA ILE A 230 20.78 17.00 -14.64
C ILE A 230 20.55 15.64 -15.31
N PHE A 231 19.62 14.84 -14.79
CA PHE A 231 19.52 13.41 -15.11
C PHE A 231 18.45 13.08 -16.16
N LYS A 232 17.33 13.82 -16.25
CA LYS A 232 16.30 13.52 -17.27
C LYS A 232 16.78 13.81 -18.68
N ARG A 233 17.71 14.76 -18.87
CA ARG A 233 18.35 15.00 -20.18
C ARG A 233 19.10 13.78 -20.72
N GLN A 234 19.59 12.91 -19.84
CA GLN A 234 20.35 11.72 -20.24
C GLN A 234 19.45 10.53 -20.60
N HIS A 235 18.21 10.50 -20.09
CA HIS A 235 17.30 9.35 -20.21
C HIS A 235 16.06 9.62 -21.07
N SER A 236 15.92 10.81 -21.65
CA SER A 236 14.88 11.06 -22.65
C SER A 236 15.18 10.13 -23.83
N PRO A 237 14.28 9.19 -24.19
CA PRO A 237 14.51 8.30 -25.32
C PRO A 237 14.80 9.20 -26.51
N ARG A 238 15.98 9.05 -27.13
CA ARG A 238 16.26 9.71 -28.41
C ARG A 238 15.13 9.27 -29.33
N ILE A 239 14.17 10.15 -29.56
CA ILE A 239 13.16 9.97 -30.58
C ILE A 239 14.00 9.84 -31.86
N GLN A 240 14.19 8.60 -32.31
CA GLN A 240 14.79 8.37 -33.60
C GLN A 240 13.83 9.04 -34.58
N ALA A 241 14.29 10.12 -35.21
CA ALA A 241 13.52 10.78 -36.24
C ALA A 241 13.14 9.69 -37.27
N PRO A 242 11.87 9.61 -37.68
CA PRO A 242 11.48 8.70 -38.75
C PRO A 242 12.35 9.00 -39.97
N VAL A 243 13.05 7.97 -40.46
CA VAL A 243 13.85 8.00 -41.70
C VAL A 243 12.92 8.08 -42.89
#